data_AF-A0A520DDU2-F1
#
_entry.id   AF-A0A520DDU2-F1
#
_cell.length_a   1.000
_cell.length_b   1.000
_cell.length_c   1.000
_cell.angle_alpha   90.00
_cell.angle_beta   90.00
_cell.angle_gamma   90.00
#
_symmetry.space_group_name_H-M   'P 1'
#
loop_
_entity.id
_entity.type
_entity.pdbx_description
1 polymer ?
#
loop_
_entity_poly.entity_id
_entity_poly.type
_entity_poly.pdbx_seq_one_letter_code
_entity_poly.pdbx_strand_id
1 'polypeptide(L)'
;YGGVAIGVITLIGASIGLMNIMLVSVTERTREIGIRKAIGANPKVIRRQFLIEAVVICLMGGSFGIFLGILIGNLISLAMGGSFIIPWLFIIGGFAICVGVGILSGYYPAKKASKLDPVEALRYE
;
A
#
# COMPACT_ATOMS: atom_id res chain seq x y z
N TYR A 1 -10.87 -9.25 22.04
CA TYR A 1 -11.55 -8.27 21.16
C TYR A 1 -10.78 -6.95 20.99
N GLY A 2 -10.12 -6.41 22.02
CA GLY A 2 -9.35 -5.15 21.90
C GLY A 2 -8.27 -5.13 20.81
N GLY A 3 -7.52 -6.22 20.64
CA GLY A 3 -6.46 -6.30 19.62
C GLY A 3 -6.98 -6.18 18.18
N VAL A 4 -8.19 -6.68 17.89
CA VAL A 4 -8.81 -6.55 16.56
C VAL A 4 -9.22 -5.09 16.31
N ALA A 5 -9.79 -4.42 17.31
CA ALA A 5 -10.17 -3.01 17.19
C ALA A 5 -8.96 -2.10 16.96
N ILE A 6 -7.88 -2.29 17.74
CA ILE A 6 -6.63 -1.54 17.56
C ILE A 6 -6.04 -1.83 16.18
N GLY A 7 -6.00 -3.11 15.77
CA GLY A 7 -5.52 -3.50 14.44
C GLY A 7 -6.28 -2.81 13.31
N VAL A 8 -7.62 -2.75 13.38
CA VAL A 8 -8.44 -2.05 12.38
C VAL A 8 -8.12 -0.55 12.34
N ILE A 9 -8.02 0.12 13.49
CA ILE A 9 -7.70 1.56 13.56
C ILE A 9 -6.31 1.84 12.96
N THR A 10 -5.30 1.05 13.34
CA THR A 10 -3.94 1.16 12.80
C THR A 10 -3.93 0.95 11.28
N LEU A 11 -4.70 -0.02 10.80
CA LEU A 11 -4.75 -0.37 9.37
C LEU A 11 -5.43 0.73 8.54
N ILE A 12 -6.45 1.40 9.08
CA ILE A 12 -7.05 2.60 8.47
C ILE A 12 -6.03 3.74 8.41
N GLY A 13 -5.30 4.01 9.50
CA GLY A 13 -4.26 5.05 9.52
C GLY A 13 -3.16 4.78 8.48
N ALA A 14 -2.67 3.55 8.41
CA ALA A 14 -1.68 3.12 7.43
C ALA A 14 -2.20 3.26 5.98
N SER A 15 -3.48 2.93 5.76
CA SER A 15 -4.14 3.07 4.46
C SER A 15 -4.16 4.52 3.97
N ILE A 16 -4.51 5.46 4.85
CA ILE A 16 -4.51 6.90 4.56
C ILE A 16 -3.09 7.37 4.24
N GLY A 17 -2.09 6.96 5.04
CA GLY A 17 -0.69 7.28 4.80
C GLY A 17 -0.20 6.81 3.43
N LEU A 18 -0.51 5.55 3.08
CA LEU A 18 -0.16 4.99 1.77
C LEU A 18 -0.84 5.75 0.63
N MET A 19 -2.14 6.06 0.76
CA MET A 19 -2.86 6.86 -0.22
C MET A 19 -2.19 8.22 -0.44
N ASN A 20 -1.75 8.87 0.65
CA ASN A 20 -1.13 10.19 0.59
C ASN A 20 0.23 10.14 -0.11
N ILE A 21 1.08 9.16 0.22
CA ILE A 21 2.37 8.92 -0.45
C ILE A 21 2.15 8.69 -1.95
N MET A 22 1.16 7.88 -2.31
CA MET A 22 0.84 7.62 -3.72
C MET A 22 0.31 8.88 -4.43
N LEU A 23 -0.47 9.73 -3.77
CA LEU A 23 -0.92 11.01 -4.34
C LEU A 23 0.24 11.98 -4.58
N VAL A 24 1.18 12.07 -3.64
CA VAL A 24 2.40 12.86 -3.79
C VAL A 24 3.23 12.33 -4.95
N SER A 25 3.45 11.01 -5.02
CA SER A 25 4.20 10.37 -6.11
C SER A 25 3.59 10.62 -7.49
N VAL A 26 2.26 10.59 -7.62
CA VAL A 26 1.56 10.95 -8.86
C VAL A 26 1.82 12.42 -9.24
N THR A 27 1.87 13.30 -8.24
CA THR A 27 2.09 14.74 -8.45
C THR A 27 3.53 15.01 -8.88
N GLU A 28 4.52 14.38 -8.25
CA GLU A 28 5.95 14.47 -8.64
C GLU A 28 6.19 13.93 -10.04
N ARG A 29 5.53 12.82 -10.41
CA ARG A 29 5.66 12.18 -11.73
C ARG A 29 4.65 12.68 -12.75
N THR A 30 3.97 13.81 -12.52
CA THR A 30 2.92 14.35 -13.40
C THR A 30 3.38 14.50 -14.85
N ARG A 31 4.55 15.12 -15.06
CA ARG A 31 5.11 15.36 -16.41
C ARG A 31 5.45 14.08 -17.15
N GLU A 32 6.00 13.08 -16.45
CA GLU A 32 6.31 11.75 -17.03
C GLU A 32 5.03 11.03 -17.48
N ILE A 33 3.97 11.09 -16.67
CA ILE A 33 2.66 10.51 -16.99
C ILE A 33 2.04 11.24 -18.20
N GLY A 34 2.18 12.56 -18.26
CA GLY A 34 1.74 13.40 -19.38
C GLY A 34 2.43 13.02 -20.70
N ILE A 35 3.76 12.88 -20.68
CA ILE A 35 4.55 12.41 -21.82
C ILE A 35 4.08 11.04 -22.30
N ARG A 36 3.87 10.08 -21.39
CA ARG A 36 3.40 8.73 -21.75
C ARG A 36 2.01 8.77 -22.41
N LYS A 37 1.10 9.61 -21.92
CA LYS A 37 -0.23 9.77 -22.53
C LYS A 37 -0.18 10.47 -23.88
N ALA A 38 0.68 11.47 -24.05
CA ALA A 38 0.82 12.22 -25.31
C ALA A 38 1.31 11.33 -26.46
N ILE A 39 2.13 10.32 -26.17
CA ILE A 39 2.57 9.29 -27.13
C ILE A 39 1.56 8.12 -27.30
N GLY A 40 0.36 8.22 -26.71
CA GLY A 40 -0.73 7.26 -26.90
C GLY A 40 -0.87 6.18 -25.83
N ALA A 41 -0.25 6.30 -24.66
CA ALA A 41 -0.44 5.31 -23.59
C ALA A 41 -1.90 5.27 -23.11
N ASN A 42 -2.47 4.06 -23.08
CA ASN A 42 -3.84 3.86 -22.62
C ASN A 42 -3.94 4.16 -21.10
N PRO A 43 -4.93 4.96 -20.65
CA PRO A 43 -5.11 5.29 -19.22
C PRO A 43 -5.27 4.05 -18.33
N LYS A 44 -5.76 2.93 -18.88
CA LYS A 44 -5.81 1.65 -18.17
C LYS A 44 -4.43 1.10 -17.80
N VAL A 45 -3.43 1.29 -18.65
CA VAL A 45 -2.04 0.85 -18.41
C VAL A 45 -1.43 1.65 -17.26
N ILE A 46 -1.61 2.97 -17.27
CA ILE A 46 -1.14 3.85 -16.20
C ILE A 46 -1.79 3.48 -14.87
N ARG A 47 -3.12 3.29 -14.85
CA ARG A 47 -3.83 2.85 -13.65
C ARG A 47 -3.27 1.53 -13.11
N ARG A 48 -3.01 0.57 -14.01
CA ARG A 48 -2.48 -0.75 -13.64
C ARG A 48 -1.06 -0.65 -13.08
N GLN A 49 -0.22 0.23 -13.62
CA GLN A 49 1.14 0.46 -13.10
C GLN A 49 1.11 0.97 -11.66
N PHE A 50 0.32 2.02 -11.38
CA PHE A 50 0.19 2.57 -10.03
C PHE A 50 -0.47 1.59 -9.05
N LEU A 51 -1.44 0.80 -9.49
CA LEU A 51 -2.03 -0.26 -8.68
C LEU A 51 -1.00 -1.35 -8.34
N ILE A 52 -0.17 -1.76 -9.30
CA ILE A 52 0.90 -2.74 -9.05
C ILE A 52 1.92 -2.15 -8.08
N GLU A 53 2.31 -0.89 -8.23
CA GLU A 53 3.22 -0.21 -7.30
C GLU A 53 2.66 -0.22 -5.87
N ALA A 54 1.39 0.14 -5.68
CA ALA A 54 0.72 0.07 -4.38
C ALA A 54 0.68 -1.37 -3.81
N VAL A 55 0.32 -2.35 -4.64
CA VAL A 55 0.26 -3.77 -4.22
C VAL A 55 1.63 -4.28 -3.83
N VAL A 56 2.67 -3.97 -4.60
CA VAL A 56 4.06 -4.37 -4.30
C VAL A 56 4.51 -3.77 -2.97
N ILE A 57 4.24 -2.48 -2.72
CA ILE A 57 4.55 -1.82 -1.44
C ILE A 57 3.82 -2.52 -0.29
N CYS A 58 2.54 -2.85 -0.44
CA CYS A 58 1.77 -3.58 0.57
C CYS A 58 2.29 -5.00 0.81
N LEU A 59 2.64 -5.74 -0.24
CA LEU A 59 3.17 -7.10 -0.12
C LEU A 59 4.53 -7.10 0.57
N MET A 60 5.42 -6.18 0.18
CA MET A 60 6.73 -6.03 0.81
C MET A 60 6.61 -5.60 2.28
N GLY A 61 5.84 -4.55 2.55
CA GLY A 61 5.64 -4.05 3.91
C GLY A 61 4.92 -5.06 4.81
N GLY A 62 3.90 -5.74 4.29
CA GLY A 62 3.17 -6.78 5.01
C GLY A 62 4.05 -8.00 5.31
N SER A 63 4.80 -8.49 4.34
CA SER A 63 5.74 -9.62 4.55
C SER A 63 6.83 -9.26 5.56
N PHE A 64 7.39 -8.06 5.44
CA PHE A 64 8.38 -7.54 6.38
C PHE A 64 7.81 -7.35 7.79
N GLY A 65 6.58 -6.86 7.90
CA GLY A 65 5.86 -6.72 9.17
C GLY A 65 5.57 -8.06 9.84
N ILE A 66 5.20 -9.09 9.08
CA ILE A 66 5.01 -10.46 9.61
C ILE A 66 6.34 -11.00 10.14
N PHE A 67 7.42 -10.85 9.37
CA PHE A 67 8.76 -11.28 9.78
C PHE A 67 9.20 -10.61 11.09
N LEU A 68 9.09 -9.28 11.16
CA LEU A 68 9.37 -8.52 12.38
C LEU A 68 8.46 -8.90 13.55
N GLY A 69 7.17 -9.11 13.30
CA GLY A 69 6.21 -9.51 14.32
C GLY A 69 6.54 -10.86 14.95
N ILE A 70 6.94 -11.85 14.12
CA ILE A 70 7.39 -13.16 14.61
C ILE A 70 8.71 -13.02 15.37
N LEU A 71 9.67 -12.25 14.85
CA LEU A 71 10.97 -12.05 15.48
C LEU A 71 10.83 -11.40 16.87
N ILE A 72 10.10 -10.29 16.96
CA ILE A 72 9.85 -9.57 18.22
C ILE A 72 9.02 -10.43 19.17
N GLY A 73 7.98 -11.11 18.67
CA GLY A 73 7.17 -12.03 19.47
C GLY A 73 8.00 -13.14 20.11
N ASN A 74 8.94 -13.73 19.35
CA ASN A 74 9.83 -14.77 19.85
C ASN A 74 10.82 -14.24 20.91
N LEU A 75 11.42 -13.07 20.66
CA LEU A 75 12.32 -12.41 21.63
C LEU A 75 11.63 -12.10 22.96
N ILE A 76 10.41 -11.56 22.91
CA ILE A 76 9.63 -11.26 24.13
C ILE A 76 9.27 -12.55 24.86
N SER A 77 8.87 -13.60 24.13
CA SER A 77 8.52 -14.89 24.74
C SER A 77 9.70 -15.54 25.45
N LEU A 78 10.91 -15.44 24.87
CA LEU A 78 12.14 -15.93 25.49
C LEU A 78 12.43 -15.17 26.80
N ALA A 79 12.25 -13.85 26.81
CA ALA A 79 12.44 -13.03 28.01
C ALA A 79 11.41 -13.32 29.12
N MET A 80 10.19 -13.71 28.75
CA MET A 80 9.11 -14.04 29.69
C MET A 80 9.08 -15.52 30.10
N GLY A 81 10.00 -16.35 29.59
CA GLY A 81 10.02 -17.79 29.86
C GLY A 81 8.84 -18.58 29.29
N GLY A 82 8.06 -17.97 28.38
CA GLY A 82 6.90 -18.57 27.75
C GLY A 82 7.22 -19.21 26.39
N SER A 83 6.29 -20.00 25.86
CA SER A 83 6.34 -20.51 24.48
C SER A 83 5.46 -19.66 23.57
N PHE A 84 6.05 -19.09 22.51
CA PHE A 84 5.32 -18.31 21.51
C PHE A 84 4.68 -19.23 20.48
N ILE A 85 3.37 -19.41 20.57
CA ILE A 85 2.60 -20.07 19.51
C ILE A 85 2.27 -19.06 18.42
N ILE A 86 2.69 -19.35 17.19
CA ILE A 86 2.46 -18.51 16.02
C ILE A 86 1.03 -18.76 15.52
N PRO A 87 0.11 -17.78 15.62
CA PRO A 87 -1.27 -17.97 15.18
C PRO A 87 -1.37 -17.72 13.67
N TRP A 88 -1.04 -18.74 12.87
CA TRP A 88 -1.03 -18.67 11.40
C TRP A 88 -2.32 -18.12 10.79
N LEU A 89 -3.49 -18.47 11.38
CA LEU A 89 -4.79 -18.00 10.91
C LEU A 89 -4.93 -16.47 10.99
N PHE A 90 -4.44 -15.86 12.08
CA PHE A 90 -4.49 -14.40 12.27
C PHE A 90 -3.47 -13.69 11.38
N ILE A 91 -2.30 -14.28 11.17
CA ILE A 91 -1.28 -13.73 10.28
C ILE A 91 -1.80 -13.69 8.83
N ILE A 92 -2.31 -14.81 8.33
CA ILE A 92 -2.82 -14.92 6.95
C ILE A 92 -4.07 -14.03 6.78
N GLY A 93 -4.99 -14.05 7.75
CA GLY A 93 -6.18 -13.19 7.73
C GLY A 93 -5.83 -11.70 7.76
N GLY A 94 -4.91 -11.29 8.64
CA GLY A 94 -4.43 -9.91 8.72
C GLY A 94 -3.70 -9.45 7.45
N PHE A 95 -2.89 -10.34 6.86
CA PHE A 95 -2.21 -10.07 5.60
C PHE A 95 -3.20 -9.90 4.44
N ALA A 96 -4.21 -10.77 4.34
CA ALA A 96 -5.26 -10.66 3.32
C ALA A 96 -6.04 -9.34 3.45
N ILE A 97 -6.40 -8.94 4.68
CA ILE A 97 -7.05 -7.65 4.95
C ILE A 97 -6.14 -6.49 4.57
N CYS A 98 -4.85 -6.55 4.94
CA CYS A 98 -3.86 -5.53 4.60
C CYS A 98 -3.74 -5.34 3.08
N VAL A 99 -3.62 -6.42 2.31
CA VAL A 99 -3.57 -6.37 0.85
C VAL A 99 -4.87 -5.79 0.27
N GLY A 100 -6.02 -6.22 0.78
CA GLY A 100 -7.32 -5.70 0.35
C GLY A 100 -7.44 -4.18 0.56
N VAL A 101 -7.05 -3.69 1.74
CA VAL A 101 -7.08 -2.26 2.04
C VAL A 101 -6.03 -1.48 1.24
N GLY A 102 -4.85 -2.05 1.01
CA GLY A 102 -3.83 -1.48 0.13
C GLY A 102 -4.30 -1.27 -1.32
N ILE A 103 -5.05 -2.24 -1.85
CA ILE A 103 -5.67 -2.12 -3.18
C ILE A 103 -6.70 -0.99 -3.19
N LEU A 104 -7.55 -0.90 -2.16
CA LEU A 104 -8.56 0.15 -2.04
C LEU A 104 -7.93 1.55 -1.96
N SER A 105 -6.88 1.70 -1.15
CA SER A 105 -6.20 2.98 -0.97
C SER A 105 -5.38 3.39 -2.18
N GLY A 106 -4.77 2.43 -2.89
CA GLY A 106 -4.04 2.65 -4.14
C GLY A 106 -4.94 2.90 -5.36
N TYR A 107 -6.21 2.47 -5.32
CA TYR A 107 -7.12 2.63 -6.47
C TYR A 107 -7.47 4.09 -6.76
N TYR A 108 -7.71 4.89 -5.72
CA TYR A 108 -8.00 6.32 -5.87
C TYR A 108 -6.87 7.11 -6.55
N PRO A 109 -5.60 7.08 -6.07
CA PRO A 109 -4.50 7.79 -6.72
C PRO A 109 -4.20 7.22 -8.11
N ALA A 110 -4.29 5.90 -8.31
CA ALA A 110 -4.13 5.30 -9.64
C ALA A 110 -5.18 5.81 -10.65
N LYS A 111 -6.43 5.98 -10.20
CA LYS A 111 -7.49 6.58 -11.01
C LYS A 111 -7.19 8.05 -11.31
N LYS A 112 -6.72 8.82 -10.31
CA LYS A 112 -6.30 10.22 -10.51
C LYS A 112 -5.19 10.33 -11.55
N ALA A 113 -4.12 9.53 -11.44
CA ALA A 113 -3.03 9.46 -12.41
C ALA A 113 -3.51 9.13 -13.83
N SER A 114 -4.43 8.16 -13.96
CA SER A 114 -4.98 7.78 -15.26
C SER A 114 -5.84 8.85 -15.93
N LYS A 115 -6.36 9.81 -15.17
CA LYS A 115 -7.24 10.89 -15.66
C LYS A 115 -6.55 12.23 -15.92
N LEU A 116 -5.26 12.39 -15.57
CA LEU A 116 -4.50 13.59 -15.92
C LEU A 116 -4.57 13.90 -17.42
N ASP A 117 -4.84 15.16 -17.77
CA ASP A 117 -4.80 15.61 -19.15
C ASP A 117 -3.34 15.82 -19.59
N PRO A 118 -2.88 15.24 -20.72
CA PRO A 118 -1.51 15.43 -21.21
C PRO A 118 -1.18 16.91 -21.48
N VAL A 119 -2.15 17.74 -21.87
CA VAL A 119 -1.92 19.16 -22.13
C VAL A 119 -1.66 19.91 -20.82
N GLU A 120 -2.44 19.65 -19.77
CA GLU A 120 -2.20 20.22 -18.44
C GLU A 120 -0.89 19.71 -17.83
N ALA A 121 -0.58 18.42 -17.99
CA ALA A 121 0.62 17.80 -17.44
C ALA A 121 1.93 18.33 -18.05
N LEU A 122 1.88 18.80 -19.31
CA LEU A 122 3.02 19.41 -20.02
C LEU A 122 3.12 20.92 -19.81
N ARG A 123 1.99 21.56 -19.49
CA ARG A 123 1.91 22.98 -19.15
C ARG A 123 2.23 23.26 -17.67
N TYR A 124 2.33 22.20 -16.88
CA TYR A 124 2.82 22.24 -15.50
C TYR A 124 4.31 22.60 -15.49
N GLU A 125 4.60 23.90 -15.33
CA GLU A 125 5.65 24.40 -14.43
C GLU A 125 5.00 24.75 -13.09
#